data_AF-A0A2R5G8B9-F1
#
_entry.id   AF-A0A2R5G8B9-F1
#
_cell.length_a   1.000
_cell.length_b   1.000
_cell.length_c   1.000
_cell.angle_alpha   90.00
_cell.angle_beta   90.00
_cell.angle_gamma   90.00
#
_symmetry.space_group_name_H-M   'P 1'
#
loop_
_entity.id
_entity.type
_entity.pdbx_description
1 polymer ?
#
loop_
_entity_poly.entity_id
_entity_poly.type
_entity_poly.pdbx_seq_one_letter_code
_entity_poly.pdbx_strand_id
1 'polypeptide(L)'
;MAPLARATPTGAATSGGHKLQWRSPQLLLPLLVLALALELLPAWTAGSAANVAEAFGEERLNVRSTEVLTAAQVALQELRSASDSGVYETLELAAVRGATAHQERFHRVLKLTVDLTSQHFEASKHFETELTVFKDPGENGPIRSVAVTKLPEFAPDVMERFRRSKVRDAMARRERLFQEIEQDYLRAQRLSAEVETESSSMDFASEDHNNKVLAALATKTLIDMKALPDTSAQTADIIDEIIQKRLDRLLALEAGTFSTSSSL
;
A
#
# COMPACT_ATOMS: atom_id res chain seq x y z
N MET A 1 -53.08 8.63 -42.75
CA MET A 1 -52.36 8.52 -41.46
C MET A 1 -51.41 7.35 -41.57
N ALA A 2 -50.10 7.63 -41.67
CA ALA A 2 -49.08 6.65 -42.03
C ALA A 2 -48.29 6.16 -40.79
N PRO A 3 -47.83 4.91 -40.75
CA PRO A 3 -47.03 4.40 -39.63
C PRO A 3 -45.55 4.75 -39.79
N LEU A 4 -44.93 5.24 -38.71
CA LEU A 4 -43.49 5.43 -38.62
C LEU A 4 -42.80 4.08 -38.39
N ALA A 5 -41.98 3.66 -39.36
CA ALA A 5 -41.08 2.53 -39.25
C ALA A 5 -39.86 2.89 -38.39
N ARG A 6 -39.58 2.07 -37.37
CA ARG A 6 -38.34 2.13 -36.57
C ARG A 6 -37.21 1.44 -37.36
N ALA A 7 -36.18 2.21 -37.69
CA ALA A 7 -34.92 1.68 -38.19
C ALA A 7 -34.08 1.12 -37.03
N THR A 8 -33.66 -0.14 -37.14
CA THR A 8 -32.66 -0.77 -36.28
C THR A 8 -31.25 -0.42 -36.77
N PRO A 9 -30.31 0.01 -35.91
CA PRO A 9 -28.92 0.12 -36.29
C PRO A 9 -28.21 -1.24 -36.21
N THR A 10 -27.81 -1.74 -37.38
CA THR A 10 -26.87 -2.84 -37.57
C THR A 10 -25.45 -2.33 -37.32
N GLY A 11 -24.94 -2.56 -36.11
CA GLY A 11 -23.54 -2.29 -35.75
C GLY A 11 -22.66 -3.48 -36.16
N ALA A 12 -21.85 -3.29 -37.20
CA ALA A 12 -20.87 -4.26 -37.68
C ALA A 12 -19.77 -4.49 -36.64
N ALA A 13 -19.61 -5.74 -36.21
CA ALA A 13 -18.49 -6.19 -35.39
C ALA A 13 -17.25 -6.36 -36.27
N THR A 14 -16.34 -5.39 -36.25
CA THR A 14 -14.99 -5.54 -36.80
C THR A 14 -14.15 -6.37 -35.83
N SER A 15 -13.93 -7.64 -36.17
CA SER A 15 -13.01 -8.54 -35.48
C SER A 15 -11.55 -8.15 -35.76
N GLY A 16 -10.98 -7.30 -34.91
CA GLY A 16 -9.55 -7.03 -34.86
C GLY A 16 -8.82 -8.16 -34.13
N GLY A 17 -8.51 -9.23 -34.86
CA GLY A 17 -7.72 -10.36 -34.34
C GLY A 17 -6.26 -9.96 -34.09
N HIS A 18 -5.96 -9.50 -32.87
CA HIS A 18 -4.59 -9.41 -32.39
C HIS A 18 -4.04 -10.82 -32.13
N LYS A 19 -3.23 -11.32 -33.07
CA LYS A 19 -2.37 -12.49 -32.87
C LYS A 19 -1.35 -12.16 -31.79
N LEU A 20 -1.62 -12.57 -30.55
CA LEU A 20 -0.62 -12.71 -29.50
C LEU A 20 0.34 -13.83 -29.90
N GLN A 21 1.47 -13.45 -30.51
CA GLN A 21 2.62 -14.33 -30.68
C GLN A 21 3.27 -14.53 -29.31
N TRP A 22 2.95 -15.65 -28.68
CA TRP A 22 3.70 -16.18 -27.55
C TRP A 22 5.07 -16.65 -28.05
N ARG A 23 6.09 -15.82 -27.85
CA ARG A 23 7.48 -16.20 -28.06
C ARG A 23 7.97 -17.00 -26.85
N SER A 24 8.47 -18.20 -27.18
CA SER A 24 9.51 -18.98 -26.48
C SER A 24 9.10 -19.94 -25.35
N PRO A 25 9.12 -21.26 -25.62
CA PRO A 25 9.29 -22.29 -24.62
C PRO A 25 10.79 -22.66 -24.52
N GLN A 26 11.53 -22.05 -23.60
CA GLN A 26 12.92 -22.45 -23.32
C GLN A 26 13.24 -22.37 -21.84
N LEU A 27 12.48 -23.10 -21.01
CA LEU A 27 12.86 -23.40 -19.62
C LEU A 27 12.32 -24.79 -19.24
N LEU A 28 12.82 -25.85 -19.87
CA LEU A 28 12.45 -27.24 -19.55
C LEU A 28 13.67 -28.17 -19.36
N LEU A 29 14.82 -27.63 -18.94
CA LEU A 29 16.06 -28.43 -18.86
C LEU A 29 16.99 -28.21 -17.63
N PRO A 30 16.48 -27.83 -16.44
CA PRO A 30 17.22 -28.18 -15.21
C PRO A 30 16.41 -29.06 -14.23
N LEU A 31 15.18 -29.45 -14.54
CA LEU A 31 14.34 -30.26 -13.64
C LEU A 31 14.66 -31.76 -13.65
N LEU A 32 15.43 -32.26 -14.63
CA LEU A 32 15.71 -33.70 -14.77
C LEU A 32 17.02 -34.16 -14.10
N VAL A 33 17.88 -33.23 -13.67
CA VAL A 33 19.11 -33.58 -12.93
C VAL A 33 18.85 -33.66 -11.41
N LEU A 34 17.78 -33.05 -10.89
CA LEU A 34 17.43 -33.16 -9.47
C LEU A 34 16.72 -34.49 -9.13
N ALA A 35 16.17 -35.20 -10.12
CA ALA A 35 15.41 -36.43 -9.90
C ALA A 35 16.31 -37.68 -9.74
N LEU A 36 17.57 -37.64 -10.19
CA LEU A 36 18.49 -38.78 -10.08
C LEU A 36 19.47 -38.70 -8.89
N ALA A 37 19.53 -37.57 -8.19
CA ALA A 37 20.37 -37.41 -6.99
C ALA A 37 19.70 -37.92 -5.71
N LEU A 38 18.44 -38.40 -5.79
CA LEU A 38 17.67 -38.84 -4.62
C LEU A 38 17.79 -40.34 -4.31
N GLU A 39 18.46 -41.14 -5.14
CA GLU A 39 18.55 -42.60 -4.93
C GLU A 39 19.85 -43.09 -4.28
N LEU A 40 20.75 -42.19 -3.86
CA LEU A 40 22.05 -42.55 -3.27
C LEU A 40 22.33 -41.91 -1.91
N LEU A 41 21.28 -41.59 -1.14
CA LEU A 41 21.44 -41.20 0.26
C LEU A 41 21.33 -42.44 1.17
N PRO A 42 22.35 -42.71 2.00
CA PRO A 42 22.35 -43.86 2.91
C PRO A 42 21.22 -43.74 3.95
N ALA A 43 20.58 -44.87 4.22
CA ALA A 43 19.52 -45.07 5.21
C ALA A 43 20.02 -44.88 6.67
N TRP A 44 20.45 -43.67 7.00
CA TRP A 44 20.80 -43.26 8.36
C TRP A 44 19.80 -42.18 8.81
N THR A 45 19.32 -42.32 10.04
CA THR A 45 18.32 -41.49 10.76
C THR A 45 16.85 -41.91 10.71
N ALA A 46 16.57 -43.23 10.75
CA ALA A 46 15.29 -43.74 11.30
C ALA A 46 15.29 -43.82 12.85
N GLY A 47 16.07 -42.96 13.51
CA GLY A 47 16.13 -42.86 14.96
C GLY A 47 16.03 -41.40 15.37
N SER A 48 14.97 -41.05 16.09
CA SER A 48 14.79 -39.77 16.79
C SER A 48 14.29 -38.56 15.98
N ALA A 49 13.36 -38.73 15.03
CA ALA A 49 12.49 -37.62 14.61
C ALA A 49 11.29 -37.40 15.57
N ALA A 50 10.94 -38.42 16.38
CA ALA A 50 9.80 -38.36 17.30
C ALA A 50 10.06 -37.53 18.58
N ASN A 51 11.33 -37.27 18.94
CA ASN A 51 11.69 -36.58 20.20
C ASN A 51 12.19 -35.14 20.01
N VAL A 52 12.29 -34.62 18.78
CA VAL A 52 12.69 -33.21 18.54
C VAL A 52 11.49 -32.27 18.63
N ALA A 53 10.27 -32.77 18.45
CA ALA A 53 9.04 -32.00 18.63
C ALA A 53 8.74 -31.67 20.11
N GLU A 54 9.42 -32.33 21.07
CA GLU A 54 9.13 -32.22 22.51
C GLU A 54 10.04 -31.24 23.26
N ALA A 55 11.05 -30.65 22.61
CA ALA A 55 12.06 -29.82 23.27
C ALA A 55 11.77 -28.31 23.24
N PHE A 56 10.81 -27.85 22.45
CA PHE A 56 10.43 -26.45 22.38
C PHE A 56 9.11 -26.25 23.12
N GLY A 57 9.19 -26.28 24.46
CA GLY A 57 8.03 -26.19 25.34
C GLY A 57 7.14 -24.99 25.00
N GLU A 58 5.87 -25.27 24.73
CA GLU A 58 4.87 -24.22 24.57
C GLU A 58 4.56 -23.63 25.95
N GLU A 59 4.88 -22.35 26.13
CA GLU A 59 4.64 -21.61 27.36
C GLU A 59 3.21 -21.04 27.33
N ARG A 60 2.37 -21.42 28.30
CA ARG A 60 1.05 -20.78 28.46
C ARG A 60 1.24 -19.43 29.15
N LEU A 61 0.87 -18.36 28.47
CA LEU A 61 0.96 -17.00 29.01
C LEU A 61 -0.31 -16.62 29.76
N ASN A 62 -0.17 -15.72 30.74
CA ASN A 62 -1.34 -15.08 31.34
C ASN A 62 -2.00 -14.17 30.31
N VAL A 63 -3.27 -14.43 30.03
CA VAL A 63 -4.08 -13.72 29.03
C VAL A 63 -4.24 -12.22 29.34
N ARG A 64 -4.06 -11.84 30.61
CA ARG A 64 -4.10 -10.44 31.09
C ARG A 64 -2.71 -9.80 31.17
N SER A 65 -1.66 -10.47 30.73
CA SER A 65 -0.32 -9.89 30.72
C SER A 65 -0.25 -8.72 29.74
N THR A 66 0.59 -7.73 30.06
CA THR A 66 0.81 -6.58 29.19
C THR A 66 1.37 -7.00 27.84
N GLU A 67 2.25 -8.01 27.79
CA GLU A 67 2.79 -8.55 26.54
C GLU A 67 1.67 -9.08 25.62
N VAL A 68 0.75 -9.89 26.16
CA VAL A 68 -0.35 -10.48 25.39
C VAL A 68 -1.32 -9.41 24.88
N LEU A 69 -1.69 -8.45 25.73
CA LEU A 69 -2.60 -7.38 25.35
C LEU A 69 -1.98 -6.46 24.30
N THR A 70 -0.71 -6.08 24.44
CA THR A 70 0.01 -5.28 23.43
C THR A 70 0.11 -6.04 22.11
N ALA A 71 0.45 -7.33 22.15
CA ALA A 71 0.52 -8.15 20.93
C ALA A 71 -0.85 -8.28 20.24
N ALA A 72 -1.93 -8.46 21.01
CA ALA A 72 -3.29 -8.50 20.47
C ALA A 72 -3.71 -7.16 19.85
N GLN A 73 -3.37 -6.04 20.49
CA GLN A 73 -3.66 -4.70 19.98
C GLN A 73 -2.90 -4.40 18.68
N VAL A 74 -1.61 -4.73 18.63
CA VAL A 74 -0.82 -4.57 17.39
C VAL A 74 -1.36 -5.46 16.29
N ALA A 75 -1.69 -6.72 16.59
CA ALA A 75 -2.30 -7.61 15.62
C ALA A 75 -3.65 -7.10 15.09
N LEU A 76 -4.47 -6.50 15.95
CA LEU A 76 -5.70 -5.84 15.53
C LEU A 76 -5.43 -4.60 14.65
N GLN A 77 -4.43 -3.80 14.97
CA GLN A 77 -4.05 -2.64 14.15
C GLN A 77 -3.58 -3.06 12.75
N GLU A 78 -2.76 -4.09 12.65
CA GLU A 78 -2.33 -4.69 11.38
C GLU A 78 -3.51 -5.25 10.58
N LEU A 79 -4.46 -5.90 11.25
CA LEU A 79 -5.69 -6.38 10.60
C LEU A 79 -6.56 -5.23 10.05
N ARG A 80 -6.66 -4.13 10.80
CA ARG A 80 -7.40 -2.92 10.39
C ARG A 80 -6.74 -2.27 9.17
N SER A 81 -5.41 -2.16 9.16
CA SER A 81 -4.64 -1.52 8.08
C SER A 81 -4.61 -2.35 6.80
N ALA A 82 -4.63 -3.69 6.90
CA ALA A 82 -4.60 -4.60 5.76
C ALA A 82 -5.89 -4.62 4.90
N SER A 83 -6.96 -3.94 5.33
CA SER A 83 -8.25 -4.01 4.64
C SER A 83 -8.40 -2.98 3.52
N ASP A 84 -8.26 -3.46 2.28
CA ASP A 84 -8.55 -2.70 1.07
C ASP A 84 -9.96 -2.09 1.07
N SER A 85 -10.94 -2.88 1.53
CA SER A 85 -12.33 -2.43 1.59
C SER A 85 -12.58 -1.39 2.68
N GLY A 86 -11.73 -1.35 3.71
CA GLY A 86 -11.95 -0.57 4.94
C GLY A 86 -12.91 -1.20 5.96
N VAL A 87 -13.55 -2.33 5.65
CA VAL A 87 -14.52 -2.93 6.58
C VAL A 87 -13.87 -3.37 7.90
N TYR A 88 -12.62 -3.84 7.87
CA TYR A 88 -11.90 -4.26 9.08
C TYR A 88 -11.50 -3.10 9.99
N GLU A 89 -11.58 -1.84 9.55
CA GLU A 89 -11.37 -0.66 10.41
C GLU A 89 -12.37 -0.63 11.58
N THR A 90 -13.51 -1.32 11.43
CA THR A 90 -14.56 -1.46 12.44
C THR A 90 -14.36 -2.64 13.41
N LEU A 91 -13.32 -3.46 13.23
CA LEU A 91 -13.04 -4.58 14.13
C LEU A 91 -12.54 -4.05 15.47
N GLU A 92 -13.05 -4.57 16.56
CA GLU A 92 -12.63 -4.27 17.93
C GLU A 92 -12.21 -5.57 18.63
N LEU A 93 -11.25 -5.48 19.54
CA LEU A 93 -10.86 -6.61 20.38
C LEU A 93 -11.85 -6.71 21.55
N ALA A 94 -12.67 -7.76 21.56
CA ALA A 94 -13.62 -7.99 22.65
C ALA A 94 -12.96 -8.72 23.83
N ALA A 95 -12.20 -9.78 23.54
CA ALA A 95 -11.49 -10.54 24.56
C ALA A 95 -10.30 -11.29 23.95
N VAL A 96 -9.28 -11.56 24.77
CA VAL A 96 -8.30 -12.61 24.48
C VAL A 96 -8.74 -13.84 25.27
N ARG A 97 -8.89 -14.98 24.60
CA ARG A 97 -9.34 -16.26 25.17
C ARG A 97 -8.18 -17.15 25.58
N GLY A 98 -7.10 -17.13 24.81
CA GLY A 98 -5.92 -17.94 25.02
C GLY A 98 -4.68 -17.25 24.49
N ALA A 99 -3.54 -17.54 25.12
CA ALA A 99 -2.25 -17.09 24.68
C ALA A 99 -1.19 -18.15 24.98
N THR A 100 -0.45 -18.54 23.95
CA THR A 100 0.73 -19.39 24.08
C THR A 100 1.92 -18.75 23.40
N ALA A 101 3.09 -18.99 23.95
CA ALA A 101 4.35 -18.54 23.38
C ALA A 101 5.26 -19.72 23.09
N HIS A 102 6.00 -19.58 22.01
CA HIS A 102 6.98 -20.55 21.58
C HIS A 102 8.23 -19.83 21.08
N GLN A 103 9.39 -20.26 21.57
CA GLN A 103 10.66 -19.69 21.13
C GLN A 103 11.19 -20.47 19.93
N GLU A 104 11.19 -19.85 18.76
CA GLU A 104 11.90 -20.36 17.59
C GLU A 104 13.34 -19.83 17.55
N ARG A 105 14.16 -20.40 16.64
CA ARG A 105 15.58 -20.04 16.50
C ARG A 105 15.82 -18.54 16.26
N PHE A 106 14.89 -17.87 15.57
CA PHE A 106 15.08 -16.49 15.12
C PHE A 106 14.01 -15.52 15.59
N HIS A 107 12.93 -16.00 16.20
CA HIS A 107 11.81 -15.17 16.59
C HIS A 107 11.03 -15.84 17.73
N ARG A 108 10.34 -15.03 18.53
CA ARG A 108 9.37 -15.52 19.52
C ARG A 108 8.00 -15.49 18.87
N VAL A 109 7.33 -16.62 18.80
CA VAL A 109 5.98 -16.76 18.24
C VAL A 109 4.98 -16.67 19.38
N LEU A 110 4.04 -15.74 19.29
CA LEU A 110 2.89 -15.66 20.19
C LEU A 110 1.64 -16.09 19.42
N LYS A 111 1.02 -17.18 19.84
CA LYS A 111 -0.28 -17.62 19.32
C LYS A 111 -1.37 -17.12 20.27
N LEU A 112 -2.28 -16.33 19.74
CA LEU A 112 -3.36 -15.68 20.47
C LEU A 112 -4.69 -16.19 19.92
N THR A 113 -5.56 -16.67 20.79
CA THR A 113 -6.96 -16.91 20.46
C THR A 113 -7.73 -15.69 20.93
N VAL A 114 -8.35 -14.95 20.02
CA VAL A 114 -9.04 -13.69 20.31
C VAL A 114 -10.47 -13.70 19.81
N ASP A 115 -11.32 -12.98 20.52
CA ASP A 115 -12.67 -12.65 20.10
C ASP A 115 -12.66 -11.24 19.53
N LEU A 116 -13.03 -11.13 18.26
CA LEU A 116 -13.24 -9.85 17.58
C LEU A 116 -14.71 -9.49 17.56
N THR A 117 -15.02 -8.20 17.59
CA THR A 117 -16.37 -7.66 17.41
C THR A 117 -16.39 -6.61 16.32
N SER A 118 -17.52 -6.49 15.64
CA SER A 118 -17.81 -5.36 14.75
C SER A 118 -19.31 -5.12 14.77
N GLN A 119 -19.69 -3.84 14.68
CA GLN A 119 -21.09 -3.44 14.50
C GLN A 119 -21.73 -3.98 13.22
N HIS A 120 -20.93 -4.51 12.29
CA HIS A 120 -21.39 -5.03 11.00
C HIS A 120 -21.40 -6.56 10.90
N PHE A 121 -21.14 -7.28 11.99
CA PHE A 121 -21.35 -8.72 12.00
C PHE A 121 -22.86 -9.04 11.97
N GLU A 122 -23.25 -10.00 11.13
CA GLU A 122 -24.65 -10.30 10.79
C GLU A 122 -25.55 -10.67 11.99
N ALA A 123 -24.98 -11.01 13.16
CA ALA A 123 -25.77 -11.55 14.27
C ALA A 123 -25.19 -11.27 15.67
N SER A 124 -24.47 -10.17 15.89
CA SER A 124 -23.91 -9.81 17.22
C SER A 124 -23.04 -10.90 17.84
N LYS A 125 -22.46 -11.77 17.02
CA LYS A 125 -21.60 -12.86 17.45
C LYS A 125 -20.17 -12.39 17.35
N HIS A 126 -19.49 -12.42 18.49
CA HIS A 126 -18.04 -12.39 18.54
C HIS A 126 -17.48 -13.37 17.50
N PHE A 127 -16.45 -12.95 16.78
CA PHE A 127 -15.73 -13.81 15.84
C PHE A 127 -14.45 -14.27 16.51
N GLU A 128 -14.41 -15.54 16.89
CA GLU A 128 -13.22 -16.16 17.44
C GLU A 128 -12.23 -16.46 16.29
N THR A 129 -10.99 -16.00 16.46
CA THR A 129 -9.90 -16.28 15.51
C THR A 129 -8.57 -16.46 16.22
N GLU A 130 -7.68 -17.17 15.55
CA GLU A 130 -6.29 -17.31 15.95
C GLU A 130 -5.42 -16.29 15.22
N LEU A 131 -4.61 -15.57 16.00
CA LEU A 131 -3.61 -14.63 15.54
C LEU A 131 -2.23 -15.17 15.95
N THR A 132 -1.29 -15.16 15.03
CA THR A 132 0.10 -15.52 15.30
C THR A 132 0.95 -14.27 15.12
N VAL A 133 1.58 -13.81 16.20
CA VAL A 133 2.42 -12.62 16.23
C VAL A 133 3.88 -13.03 16.31
N PHE A 134 4.68 -12.57 15.36
CA PHE A 134 6.10 -12.85 15.29
C PHE A 134 6.88 -11.67 15.88
N LYS A 135 7.62 -11.92 16.95
CA LYS A 135 8.50 -10.93 17.61
C LYS A 135 9.95 -11.23 17.37
N ASP A 136 10.76 -10.18 17.36
CA ASP A 136 12.22 -10.31 17.38
C ASP A 136 12.73 -11.06 18.59
N PRO A 137 13.89 -11.74 18.46
CA PRO A 137 14.46 -12.48 19.56
C PRO A 137 14.82 -11.50 20.70
N GLY A 138 14.35 -11.81 21.91
CA GLY A 138 14.45 -10.94 23.08
C GLY A 138 13.07 -10.70 23.70
N GLU A 139 13.01 -10.56 25.03
CA GLU A 139 11.76 -10.43 25.79
C GLU A 139 10.86 -9.28 25.28
N ASN A 140 11.49 -8.19 24.83
CA ASN A 140 10.84 -6.98 24.34
C ASN A 140 11.20 -6.64 22.88
N GLY A 141 11.52 -7.65 22.05
CA GLY A 141 11.75 -7.44 20.62
C GLY A 141 10.52 -6.81 19.94
N PRO A 142 10.71 -5.91 18.94
CA PRO A 142 9.59 -5.36 18.17
C PRO A 142 8.80 -6.47 17.47
N ILE A 143 7.51 -6.22 17.26
CA ILE A 143 6.65 -7.09 16.47
C ILE A 143 7.01 -6.87 14.99
N ARG A 144 7.30 -7.97 14.28
CA ARG A 144 7.66 -7.94 12.85
C ARG A 144 6.48 -8.20 11.95
N SER A 145 5.66 -9.19 12.30
CA SER A 145 4.57 -9.63 11.44
C SER A 145 3.47 -10.31 12.23
N VAL A 146 2.31 -10.36 11.60
CA VAL A 146 1.08 -10.95 12.13
C VAL A 146 0.52 -11.86 11.05
N ALA A 147 0.22 -13.10 11.41
CA ALA A 147 -0.50 -14.05 10.57
C ALA A 147 -1.85 -14.37 11.22
N VAL A 148 -2.87 -14.56 10.38
CA VAL A 148 -4.24 -14.80 10.83
C VAL A 148 -4.75 -16.06 10.17
N THR A 149 -5.26 -16.99 10.99
CA THR A 149 -5.73 -18.29 10.49
C THR A 149 -7.02 -18.15 9.70
N LYS A 150 -7.98 -17.37 10.22
CA LYS A 150 -9.29 -17.17 9.60
C LYS A 150 -9.69 -15.70 9.67
N LEU A 151 -10.09 -15.14 8.53
CA LEU A 151 -10.58 -13.76 8.50
C LEU A 151 -12.07 -13.71 8.83
N PRO A 152 -12.54 -12.65 9.51
CA PRO A 152 -13.95 -12.43 9.75
C PRO A 152 -14.68 -12.19 8.43
N GLU A 153 -15.79 -12.90 8.24
CA GLU A 153 -16.66 -12.73 7.08
C GLU A 153 -17.70 -11.64 7.35
N PHE A 154 -17.90 -10.76 6.38
CA PHE A 154 -18.88 -9.69 6.44
C PHE A 154 -19.93 -9.88 5.37
N ALA A 155 -21.14 -9.39 5.65
CA ALA A 155 -22.21 -9.38 4.67
C ALA A 155 -21.76 -8.63 3.39
N PRO A 156 -22.03 -9.15 2.18
CA PRO A 156 -21.58 -8.53 0.93
C PRO A 156 -22.03 -7.07 0.75
N ASP A 157 -23.20 -6.72 1.27
CA ASP A 157 -23.77 -5.37 1.22
C ASP A 157 -22.99 -4.39 2.11
N VAL A 158 -22.49 -4.85 3.27
CA VAL A 158 -21.61 -4.06 4.15
C VAL A 158 -20.31 -3.78 3.41
N MET A 159 -19.65 -4.83 2.89
CA MET A 159 -18.39 -4.67 2.18
C MET A 159 -18.50 -3.70 1.00
N GLU A 160 -19.59 -3.80 0.25
CA GLU A 160 -19.84 -2.93 -0.89
C GLU A 160 -20.09 -1.47 -0.47
N ARG A 161 -20.79 -1.24 0.65
CA ARG A 161 -20.96 0.12 1.20
C ARG A 161 -19.63 0.77 1.55
N PHE A 162 -18.74 0.06 2.25
CA PHE A 162 -17.41 0.56 2.60
C PHE A 162 -16.56 0.84 1.36
N ARG A 163 -16.55 -0.09 0.39
CA ARG A 163 -15.85 0.10 -0.90
C ARG A 163 -16.33 1.36 -1.62
N ARG A 164 -17.65 1.56 -1.72
CA ARG A 164 -18.22 2.78 -2.34
C ARG A 164 -17.82 4.05 -1.58
N SER A 165 -17.77 3.99 -0.24
CA SER A 165 -17.30 5.11 0.57
C SER A 165 -15.84 5.46 0.24
N LYS A 166 -14.93 4.48 0.29
CA LYS A 166 -13.51 4.70 -0.04
C LYS A 166 -13.32 5.26 -1.46
N VAL A 167 -14.07 4.75 -2.44
CA VAL A 167 -14.03 5.27 -3.81
C VAL A 167 -14.51 6.72 -3.86
N ARG A 168 -15.63 7.06 -3.19
CA ARG A 168 -16.14 8.43 -3.14
C ARG A 168 -15.15 9.38 -2.47
N ASP A 169 -14.54 8.96 -1.37
CA ASP A 169 -13.55 9.76 -0.64
C ASP A 169 -12.29 9.97 -1.48
N ALA A 170 -11.84 8.93 -2.20
CA ALA A 170 -10.73 9.04 -3.15
C ALA A 170 -11.05 9.99 -4.31
N MET A 171 -12.26 9.94 -4.87
CA MET A 171 -12.72 10.87 -5.90
C MET A 171 -12.74 12.31 -5.37
N ALA A 172 -13.31 12.54 -4.19
CA ALA A 172 -13.36 13.86 -3.57
C ALA A 172 -11.95 14.42 -3.29
N ARG A 173 -11.01 13.58 -2.88
CA ARG A 173 -9.60 13.98 -2.71
C ARG A 173 -8.95 14.34 -4.04
N ARG A 174 -9.12 13.52 -5.08
CA ARG A 174 -8.60 13.82 -6.43
C ARG A 174 -9.14 15.12 -6.97
N GLU A 175 -10.43 15.39 -6.78
CA GLU A 175 -11.07 16.64 -7.18
C GLU A 175 -10.44 17.85 -6.46
N ARG A 176 -10.21 17.77 -5.14
CA ARG A 176 -9.51 18.84 -4.41
C ARG A 176 -8.11 19.09 -4.93
N LEU A 177 -7.34 18.02 -5.16
CA LEU A 177 -5.99 18.14 -5.73
C LEU A 177 -6.02 18.75 -7.13
N PHE A 178 -7.01 18.38 -7.95
CA PHE A 178 -7.19 18.96 -9.27
C PHE A 178 -7.49 20.46 -9.19
N GLN A 179 -8.36 20.88 -8.28
CA GLN A 179 -8.67 22.30 -8.04
C GLN A 179 -7.45 23.08 -7.54
N GLU A 180 -6.64 22.50 -6.64
CA GLU A 180 -5.39 23.11 -6.17
C GLU A 180 -4.40 23.30 -7.34
N ILE A 181 -4.23 22.27 -8.18
CA ILE A 181 -3.36 22.31 -9.36
C ILE A 181 -3.86 23.36 -10.37
N GLU A 182 -5.17 23.44 -10.61
CA GLU A 182 -5.77 24.42 -11.52
C GLU A 182 -5.55 25.86 -11.01
N GLN A 183 -5.73 26.08 -9.71
CA GLN A 183 -5.46 27.39 -9.08
C GLN A 183 -3.98 27.77 -9.19
N ASP A 184 -3.07 26.83 -8.94
CA ASP A 184 -1.64 27.07 -9.05
C ASP A 184 -1.23 27.35 -10.50
N TYR A 185 -1.83 26.66 -11.47
CA TYR A 185 -1.63 26.91 -12.90
C TYR A 185 -2.08 28.32 -13.31
N LEU A 186 -3.28 28.74 -12.88
CA LEU A 186 -3.79 30.09 -13.14
C LEU A 186 -2.94 31.17 -12.47
N ARG A 187 -2.44 30.92 -11.25
CA ARG A 187 -1.50 31.83 -10.57
C ARG A 187 -0.20 31.95 -11.34
N ALA A 188 0.36 30.84 -11.82
CA ALA A 188 1.57 30.84 -12.63
C ALA A 188 1.39 31.62 -13.94
N GLN A 189 0.27 31.44 -14.64
CA GLN A 189 -0.03 32.22 -15.86
C GLN A 189 -0.08 33.72 -15.59
N ARG A 190 -0.73 34.16 -14.50
CA ARG A 190 -0.79 35.58 -14.14
C ARG A 190 0.58 36.16 -13.86
N LEU A 191 1.39 35.44 -13.07
CA LEU A 191 2.77 35.85 -12.78
C LEU A 191 3.61 35.95 -14.06
N SER A 192 3.48 34.99 -14.98
CA SER A 192 4.18 35.06 -16.27
C SER A 192 3.77 36.27 -17.10
N ALA A 193 2.46 36.58 -17.17
CA ALA A 193 1.97 37.75 -17.88
C ALA A 193 2.45 39.08 -17.24
N GLU A 194 2.48 39.15 -15.91
CA GLU A 194 3.01 40.31 -15.17
C GLU A 194 4.51 40.51 -15.45
N VAL A 195 5.30 39.43 -15.44
CA VAL A 195 6.73 39.45 -15.77
C VAL A 195 6.97 39.92 -17.20
N GLU A 196 6.19 39.46 -18.19
CA GLU A 196 6.29 39.93 -19.57
C GLU A 196 6.02 41.44 -19.68
N THR A 197 5.05 41.96 -18.93
CA THR A 197 4.75 43.40 -18.91
C THR A 197 5.83 44.23 -18.22
N GLU A 198 6.40 43.75 -17.10
CA GLU A 198 7.43 44.47 -16.34
C GLU A 198 8.80 44.40 -17.03
N SER A 199 9.14 43.27 -17.66
CA SER A 199 10.40 43.09 -18.40
C SER A 199 10.50 44.00 -19.62
N SER A 200 9.38 44.50 -20.16
CA SER A 200 9.40 45.56 -21.18
C SER A 200 9.83 46.93 -20.64
N SER A 201 9.94 47.11 -19.32
CA SER A 201 10.16 48.41 -18.67
C SER A 201 11.35 48.49 -17.71
N MET A 202 11.99 47.37 -17.35
CA MET A 202 13.07 47.31 -16.36
C MET A 202 14.27 46.48 -16.84
N ASP A 203 15.38 47.16 -17.11
CA ASP A 203 16.61 46.63 -17.71
C ASP A 203 17.59 45.99 -16.69
N PHE A 204 17.09 45.40 -15.59
CA PHE A 204 17.94 44.81 -14.54
C PHE A 204 17.53 43.36 -14.22
N ALA A 205 18.19 42.42 -14.90
CA ALA A 205 18.15 40.99 -14.60
C ALA A 205 18.84 40.70 -13.25
N SER A 206 18.07 40.66 -12.16
CA SER A 206 18.57 40.13 -10.89
C SER A 206 18.39 38.61 -10.85
N GLU A 207 19.39 37.90 -10.33
CA GLU A 207 19.44 36.45 -10.21
C GLU A 207 18.24 35.88 -9.43
N ASP A 208 17.74 36.63 -8.44
CA ASP A 208 16.56 36.28 -7.64
C ASP A 208 15.27 36.26 -8.47
N HIS A 209 15.17 37.10 -9.51
CA HIS A 209 14.04 37.09 -10.41
C HIS A 209 14.01 35.81 -11.26
N ASN A 210 15.16 35.41 -11.82
CA ASN A 210 15.27 34.17 -12.60
C ASN A 210 14.90 32.93 -11.78
N ASN A 211 15.32 32.88 -10.52
CA ASN A 211 15.00 31.76 -9.64
C ASN A 211 13.50 31.66 -9.33
N LYS A 212 12.82 32.80 -9.16
CA LYS A 212 11.35 32.85 -8.99
C LYS A 212 10.61 32.40 -10.24
N VAL A 213 11.07 32.80 -11.42
CA VAL A 213 10.50 32.35 -12.70
C VAL A 213 10.63 30.83 -12.83
N LEU A 214 11.83 30.28 -12.58
CA LEU A 214 12.06 28.82 -12.62
C LEU A 214 11.16 28.07 -11.62
N ALA A 215 11.00 28.59 -10.40
CA ALA A 215 10.13 27.98 -9.38
C ALA A 215 8.64 27.97 -9.76
N ALA A 216 8.20 28.87 -10.65
CA ALA A 216 6.82 28.94 -11.13
C ALA A 216 6.53 28.02 -12.33
N LEU A 217 7.54 27.54 -13.05
CA LEU A 217 7.36 26.70 -14.24
C LEU A 217 6.81 25.30 -13.91
N ALA A 218 6.11 24.67 -14.86
CA ALA A 218 5.64 23.30 -14.72
C ALA A 218 6.81 22.30 -14.65
N THR A 219 6.67 21.23 -13.86
CA THR A 219 7.74 20.23 -13.66
C THR A 219 8.23 19.61 -14.96
N LYS A 220 7.33 19.37 -15.92
CA LYS A 220 7.70 18.88 -17.26
C LYS A 220 8.60 19.88 -18.00
N THR A 221 8.23 21.16 -17.99
CA THR A 221 9.03 22.21 -18.63
C THR A 221 10.41 22.33 -17.99
N LEU A 222 10.52 22.18 -16.68
CA LEU A 222 11.81 22.15 -15.98
C LEU A 222 12.69 20.96 -16.42
N ILE A 223 12.10 19.77 -16.57
CA ILE A 223 12.82 18.59 -17.10
C ILE A 223 13.27 18.82 -18.54
N ASP A 224 12.40 19.36 -19.39
CA ASP A 224 12.70 19.65 -20.79
C ASP A 224 13.81 20.72 -20.89
N MET A 225 13.77 21.76 -20.05
CA MET A 225 14.83 22.78 -19.96
C MET A 225 16.16 22.19 -19.52
N LYS A 226 16.17 21.31 -18.52
CA LYS A 226 17.39 20.64 -18.05
C LYS A 226 18.04 19.77 -19.15
N ALA A 227 17.24 19.22 -20.05
CA ALA A 227 17.72 18.36 -21.13
C ALA A 227 18.37 19.14 -22.30
N LEU A 228 18.25 20.48 -22.34
CA LEU A 228 18.87 21.30 -23.38
C LEU A 228 20.39 21.39 -23.17
N PRO A 229 21.20 21.30 -24.24
CA PRO A 229 22.66 21.31 -24.14
C PRO A 229 23.24 22.66 -23.67
N ASP A 230 22.47 23.73 -23.81
CA ASP A 230 22.90 25.10 -23.47
C ASP A 230 22.54 25.50 -22.02
N THR A 231 21.92 24.61 -21.26
CA THR A 231 21.53 24.89 -19.87
C THR A 231 22.77 24.94 -18.99
N SER A 232 22.99 26.09 -18.34
CA SER A 232 24.13 26.26 -17.44
C SER A 232 24.03 25.29 -16.26
N ALA A 233 25.18 24.86 -15.72
CA ALA A 233 25.22 23.95 -14.58
C ALA A 233 24.45 24.52 -13.37
N GLN A 234 24.59 25.83 -13.12
CA GLN A 234 23.89 26.51 -12.04
C GLN A 234 22.36 26.47 -12.23
N THR A 235 21.86 26.71 -13.44
CA THR A 235 20.42 26.61 -13.73
C THR A 235 19.92 25.18 -13.58
N ALA A 236 20.72 24.19 -14.00
CA ALA A 236 20.39 22.77 -13.85
C ALA A 236 20.29 22.36 -12.36
N ASP A 237 21.20 22.83 -11.52
CA ASP A 237 21.19 22.58 -10.07
C ASP A 237 19.94 23.16 -9.40
N ILE A 238 19.57 24.40 -9.78
CA ILE A 238 18.35 25.05 -9.26
C ILE A 238 17.09 24.31 -9.72
N ILE A 239 17.06 23.86 -10.98
CA ILE A 239 15.98 23.01 -11.50
C ILE A 239 15.85 21.73 -10.66
N ASP A 240 16.97 21.06 -10.38
CA ASP A 240 16.98 19.83 -9.57
C ASP A 240 16.48 20.07 -8.14
N GLU A 241 16.90 21.16 -7.51
CA GLU A 241 16.42 21.54 -6.19
C GLU A 241 14.90 21.77 -6.18
N ILE A 242 14.36 22.47 -7.19
CA ILE A 242 12.93 22.72 -7.33
C ILE A 242 12.16 21.40 -7.52
N ILE A 243 12.67 20.50 -8.38
CA ILE A 243 12.03 19.21 -8.64
C ILE A 243 12.04 18.36 -7.37
N GLN A 244 13.17 18.30 -6.66
CA GLN A 244 13.28 17.53 -5.42
C GLN A 244 12.32 18.04 -4.34
N LYS A 245 12.25 19.36 -4.13
CA LYS A 245 11.29 19.98 -3.19
C LYS A 245 9.84 19.63 -3.52
N ARG A 246 9.48 19.58 -4.82
CA ARG A 246 8.14 19.18 -5.27
C ARG A 246 7.88 17.69 -5.01
N LEU A 247 8.87 16.84 -5.27
CA LEU A 247 8.78 15.40 -5.00
C LEU A 247 8.61 15.13 -3.51
N ASP A 248 9.41 15.77 -2.66
CA ASP A 248 9.33 15.63 -1.21
C ASP A 248 7.94 16.07 -0.68
N ARG A 249 7.36 17.13 -1.27
CA ARG A 249 6.00 17.57 -0.93
C ARG A 249 4.93 16.55 -1.34
N LEU A 250 5.07 15.93 -2.51
CA LEU A 250 4.16 14.85 -2.96
C LEU A 250 4.27 13.62 -2.04
N LEU A 251 5.49 13.20 -1.72
CA LEU A 251 5.73 12.09 -0.79
C LEU A 251 5.21 12.39 0.61
N ALA A 252 5.35 13.63 1.09
CA ALA A 252 4.79 14.05 2.38
C ALA A 252 3.26 14.04 2.37
N LEU A 253 2.63 14.42 1.25
CA LEU A 253 1.19 14.32 1.09
C LEU A 253 0.74 12.86 1.08
N GLU A 254 1.44 11.97 0.36
CA GLU A 254 1.17 10.53 0.38
C GLU A 254 1.41 9.90 1.76
N ALA A 255 2.49 10.22 2.45
CA ALA A 255 2.76 9.72 3.81
C ALA A 255 1.72 10.23 4.83
N GLY A 256 1.28 11.48 4.70
CA GLY A 256 0.17 12.04 5.48
C GLY A 256 -1.17 11.32 5.23
N THR A 257 -1.36 10.68 4.08
CA THR A 257 -2.53 9.81 3.83
C THR A 257 -2.51 8.50 4.61
N PHE A 258 -1.37 8.08 5.17
CA PHE A 258 -1.26 6.87 6.01
C PHE A 258 -1.17 7.17 7.52
N SER A 259 -0.77 8.38 7.93
CA SER A 259 -0.42 8.66 9.33
C SER A 259 -1.51 9.31 10.19
N THR A 260 -2.69 9.64 9.66
CA THR A 260 -3.76 10.31 10.44
C THR A 260 -4.70 9.35 11.20
N SER A 261 -4.48 8.03 11.18
CA SER A 261 -5.34 7.06 11.89
C SER A 261 -4.70 6.37 13.09
N SER A 262 -3.54 6.81 13.59
CA SER A 262 -2.87 6.17 14.74
C SER A 262 -2.27 7.19 15.72
N SER A 263 -3.14 7.91 16.42
CA SER A 263 -2.79 8.58 17.69
C SER A 263 -4.04 8.71 18.57
N LEU A 264 -4.38 7.59 19.22
CA LEU A 264 -5.12 7.51 20.47
C LEU A 264 -4.40 6.52 21.38
#